data_AF-A0A355R598-F1
#
_entry.id   AF-A0A355R598-F1
#
_cell.length_a   1.000
_cell.length_b   1.000
_cell.length_c   1.000
_cell.angle_alpha   90.00
_cell.angle_beta   90.00
_cell.angle_gamma   90.00
#
_symmetry.space_group_name_H-M   'P 1'
#
loop_
_entity.id
_entity.type
_entity.pdbx_description
1 polymer ?
#
loop_
_entity_poly.entity_id
_entity_poly.type
_entity_poly.pdbx_seq_one_letter_code
_entity_poly.pdbx_strand_id
1 'polypeptide(L)'
;MNRYCMVALLSGIYVGVGQAASAPSSAGTIQLAEIIEPSGLPGGKQCTISVELGESKPFKMADTTCKNDTITFFKFNNILSTSTVLFNSEEDCGATDDWVFIVKAIKQPTTTGWLSIPELDGHREGDIVAPGLELVKHYNDHGNIKGKLSCVRITAPYKP
;
A
#
# COMPACT_ATOMS: atom_id res chain seq x y z
N MET A 1 -22.00 -58.52 -53.84
CA MET A 1 -20.61 -58.03 -53.70
C MET A 1 -20.71 -56.51 -53.62
N ASN A 2 -20.29 -55.72 -52.63
CA ASN A 2 -19.42 -55.77 -51.45
C ASN A 2 -19.97 -54.73 -50.43
N ARG A 3 -20.18 -55.05 -49.15
CA ARG A 3 -19.30 -54.77 -47.98
C ARG A 3 -18.90 -53.28 -47.73
N TYR A 4 -19.46 -52.76 -46.62
CA TYR A 4 -18.97 -51.81 -45.59
C TYR A 4 -17.79 -50.86 -45.85
N CYS A 5 -17.91 -49.61 -45.39
CA CYS A 5 -17.05 -49.07 -44.31
C CYS A 5 -17.60 -47.74 -43.75
N MET A 6 -18.05 -47.76 -42.50
CA MET A 6 -18.10 -46.57 -41.65
C MET A 6 -16.68 -46.05 -41.44
N VAL A 7 -16.47 -44.74 -41.55
CA VAL A 7 -15.32 -44.08 -40.92
C VAL A 7 -15.86 -42.91 -40.11
N ALA A 8 -16.01 -43.16 -38.81
CA ALA A 8 -16.05 -42.12 -37.81
C ALA A 8 -14.61 -41.64 -37.58
N LEU A 9 -14.38 -40.33 -37.63
CA LEU A 9 -13.13 -39.73 -37.16
C LEU A 9 -13.48 -38.64 -36.13
N LEU A 10 -13.21 -39.01 -34.88
CA LEU A 10 -13.14 -38.19 -33.68
C LEU A 10 -11.81 -37.42 -33.68
N SER A 11 -11.86 -36.09 -33.52
CA SER A 11 -10.77 -35.25 -33.01
C SER A 11 -11.20 -33.78 -33.04
N GLY A 12 -11.07 -32.96 -32.00
CA GLY A 12 -10.57 -33.16 -30.66
C GLY A 12 -11.14 -32.05 -29.76
N ILE A 13 -11.42 -32.39 -28.51
CA ILE A 13 -11.82 -31.43 -27.49
C ILE A 13 -10.55 -30.66 -27.11
N TYR A 14 -10.47 -29.40 -27.52
CA TYR A 14 -9.51 -28.47 -26.95
C TYR A 14 -9.88 -28.27 -25.47
N VAL A 15 -9.16 -28.97 -24.59
CA VAL A 15 -9.15 -28.66 -23.16
C VAL A 15 -8.38 -27.35 -23.02
N GLY A 16 -9.11 -26.23 -23.10
CA GLY A 16 -8.59 -24.95 -22.70
C GLY A 16 -8.23 -25.03 -21.22
N VAL A 17 -6.93 -25.11 -20.92
CA VAL A 17 -6.43 -24.86 -19.57
C VAL A 17 -6.64 -23.37 -19.33
N GLY A 18 -7.82 -23.02 -18.83
CA GLY A 18 -8.06 -21.70 -18.28
C GLY A 18 -7.11 -21.52 -17.12
N GLN A 19 -6.01 -20.79 -17.33
CA GLN A 19 -5.27 -20.18 -16.23
C GLN A 19 -6.26 -19.26 -15.54
N ALA A 20 -6.78 -19.72 -14.40
CA ALA A 20 -7.42 -18.84 -13.45
C ALA A 20 -6.34 -17.85 -13.02
N ALA A 21 -6.36 -16.65 -13.60
CA ALA A 21 -5.63 -15.53 -13.05
C ALA A 21 -6.18 -15.34 -11.63
N SER A 22 -5.44 -15.76 -10.62
CA SER A 22 -5.75 -15.48 -9.24
C SER A 22 -5.86 -13.96 -9.11
N ALA A 23 -7.07 -13.46 -8.84
CA ALA A 23 -7.29 -12.06 -8.58
C ALA A 23 -6.32 -11.63 -7.46
N PRO A 24 -5.68 -10.45 -7.56
CA PRO A 24 -4.79 -9.99 -6.51
C PRO A 24 -5.56 -9.97 -5.18
N SER A 25 -5.08 -10.74 -4.23
CA SER A 25 -5.61 -10.79 -2.87
C SER A 25 -5.23 -9.46 -2.20
N SER A 26 -6.07 -8.42 -2.40
CA SER A 26 -5.80 -7.08 -1.90
C SER A 26 -6.17 -6.95 -0.43
N ALA A 27 -5.26 -6.39 0.37
CA ALA A 27 -5.44 -6.09 1.79
C ALA A 27 -5.96 -4.66 2.04
N GLY A 28 -6.50 -3.99 1.00
CA GLY A 28 -6.90 -2.58 1.03
C GLY A 28 -5.98 -1.68 0.20
N THR A 29 -6.13 -0.36 0.35
CA THR A 29 -5.29 0.64 -0.33
C THR A 29 -4.83 1.75 0.61
N ILE A 30 -3.69 2.33 0.28
CA ILE A 30 -3.19 3.55 0.91
C ILE A 30 -3.23 4.66 -0.13
N GLN A 31 -3.96 5.73 0.18
CA GLN A 31 -4.00 6.93 -0.65
C GLN A 31 -2.99 7.94 -0.11
N LEU A 32 -2.29 8.61 -1.01
CA LEU A 32 -1.25 9.59 -0.70
C LEU A 32 -1.56 10.90 -1.43
N ALA A 33 -1.34 12.02 -0.75
CA ALA A 33 -1.59 13.35 -1.31
C ALA A 33 -0.52 14.38 -0.87
N GLU A 34 -0.26 15.33 -1.76
CA GLU A 34 0.62 16.48 -1.50
C GLU A 34 -0.02 17.46 -0.51
N ILE A 35 -1.29 17.80 -0.72
CA ILE A 35 -2.06 18.74 0.11
C ILE A 35 -3.49 18.24 0.34
N ILE A 36 -4.11 18.74 1.41
CA ILE A 36 -5.56 18.67 1.62
C ILE A 36 -6.10 20.09 1.53
N GLU A 37 -7.02 20.30 0.59
CA GLU A 37 -7.66 21.60 0.36
C GLU A 37 -8.58 21.99 1.52
N PRO A 38 -8.96 23.27 1.67
CA PRO A 38 -9.95 23.70 2.67
C PRO A 38 -11.30 22.97 2.58
N SER A 39 -11.61 22.39 1.41
CA SER A 39 -12.81 21.56 1.19
C SER A 39 -12.69 20.15 1.81
N GLY A 40 -11.52 19.76 2.32
CA GLY A 40 -11.23 18.41 2.81
C GLY A 40 -10.88 17.40 1.72
N LEU A 41 -10.77 17.84 0.46
CA LEU A 41 -10.40 17.00 -0.68
C LEU A 41 -8.88 17.00 -0.91
N PRO A 42 -8.30 15.89 -1.38
CA PRO A 42 -6.89 15.86 -1.74
C PRO A 42 -6.62 16.73 -2.96
N GLY A 43 -5.53 17.49 -2.91
CA GLY A 43 -5.02 18.34 -3.98
C GLY A 43 -3.56 18.03 -4.33
N GLY A 44 -3.01 18.73 -5.32
CA GLY A 44 -1.65 18.53 -5.80
C GLY A 44 -1.40 17.13 -6.36
N LYS A 45 -0.18 16.60 -6.21
CA LYS A 45 0.16 15.23 -6.59
C LYS A 45 -0.53 14.21 -5.68
N GLN A 46 -1.04 13.16 -6.32
CA GLN A 46 -1.78 12.10 -5.66
C GLN A 46 -1.41 10.75 -6.28
N CYS A 47 -1.42 9.72 -5.45
CA CYS A 47 -1.35 8.35 -5.92
C CYS A 47 -2.06 7.41 -4.94
N THR A 48 -2.29 6.19 -5.36
CA THR A 48 -2.86 5.12 -4.54
C THR A 48 -1.99 3.90 -4.68
N ILE A 49 -1.64 3.30 -3.56
CA ILE A 49 -0.85 2.07 -3.49
C ILE A 49 -1.79 0.95 -3.05
N SER A 50 -1.89 -0.10 -3.86
CA SER A 50 -2.59 -1.33 -3.50
C SER A 50 -1.76 -2.15 -2.55
N VAL A 51 -2.38 -2.66 -1.49
CA VAL A 51 -1.70 -3.53 -0.53
C VAL A 51 -1.88 -4.99 -0.94
N GLU A 52 -0.77 -5.70 -1.10
CA GLU A 52 -0.70 -7.11 -1.46
C GLU A 52 -0.55 -7.96 -0.18
N LEU A 53 -1.38 -9.00 -0.04
CA LEU A 53 -1.38 -9.87 1.15
C LEU A 53 -0.11 -10.72 1.25
N GLY A 54 0.40 -10.88 2.47
CA GLY A 54 1.56 -11.73 2.75
C GLY A 54 2.89 -11.18 2.25
N GLU A 55 2.92 -9.94 1.75
CA GLU A 55 4.12 -9.31 1.23
C GLU A 55 4.62 -8.16 2.11
N SER A 56 5.93 -7.92 2.02
CA SER A 56 6.60 -6.72 2.52
C SER A 56 7.24 -6.00 1.35
N LYS A 57 6.55 -4.98 0.82
CA LYS A 57 6.89 -4.36 -0.46
C LYS A 57 7.29 -2.89 -0.29
N PRO A 58 8.50 -2.49 -0.74
CA PRO A 58 8.89 -1.09 -0.80
C PRO A 58 8.33 -0.42 -2.07
N PHE A 59 8.01 0.86 -1.96
CA PHE A 59 7.57 1.74 -3.03
C PHE A 59 8.42 3.01 -2.96
N LYS A 60 9.37 3.16 -3.88
CA LYS A 60 10.14 4.41 -4.03
C LYS A 60 9.23 5.45 -4.66
N MET A 61 9.10 6.61 -4.03
CA MET A 61 8.16 7.64 -4.49
C MET A 61 8.53 8.16 -5.89
N ALA A 62 9.82 8.22 -6.23
CA ALA A 62 10.32 8.53 -7.57
C ALA A 62 9.71 7.67 -8.68
N ASP A 63 9.47 6.38 -8.40
CA ASP A 63 8.93 5.38 -9.34
C ASP A 63 7.39 5.41 -9.43
N THR A 64 6.74 6.26 -8.63
CA THR A 64 5.27 6.39 -8.62
C THR A 64 4.80 7.69 -9.29
N THR A 65 3.49 7.88 -9.39
CA THR A 65 2.88 9.16 -9.78
C THR A 65 2.93 10.21 -8.68
N CYS A 66 3.21 9.82 -7.43
CA CYS A 66 3.35 10.73 -6.30
C CYS A 66 4.62 11.59 -6.36
N LYS A 67 5.70 11.05 -6.97
CA LYS A 67 7.03 11.68 -7.07
C LYS A 67 7.74 11.87 -5.73
N ASN A 68 9.07 11.86 -5.80
CA ASN A 68 9.94 12.04 -4.65
C ASN A 68 9.72 13.42 -4.02
N ASP A 69 9.90 13.54 -2.71
CA ASP A 69 9.85 14.84 -2.01
C ASP A 69 8.60 15.67 -2.33
N THR A 70 7.43 15.04 -2.29
CA THR A 70 6.17 15.73 -2.63
C THR A 70 5.06 15.44 -1.62
N ILE A 71 4.88 14.18 -1.22
CA ILE A 71 3.73 13.77 -0.42
C ILE A 71 3.83 14.21 1.04
N THR A 72 2.70 14.65 1.58
CA THR A 72 2.56 15.11 2.97
C THR A 72 1.46 14.38 3.74
N PHE A 73 0.44 13.87 3.04
CA PHE A 73 -0.74 13.28 3.65
C PHE A 73 -0.94 11.84 3.20
N PHE A 74 -1.52 11.03 4.09
CA PHE A 74 -1.90 9.66 3.81
C PHE A 74 -3.31 9.34 4.32
N LYS A 75 -3.92 8.30 3.75
CA LYS A 75 -5.21 7.79 4.18
C LYS A 75 -5.27 6.28 3.95
N PHE A 76 -5.74 5.55 4.95
CA PHE A 76 -5.97 4.12 4.83
C PHE A 76 -7.39 3.84 4.38
N ASN A 77 -7.56 2.90 3.46
CA ASN A 77 -8.85 2.39 3.04
C ASN A 77 -8.86 0.87 3.14
N ASN A 78 -9.66 0.36 4.09
CA ASN A 78 -9.88 -1.06 4.30
C ASN A 78 -8.58 -1.87 4.55
N ILE A 79 -7.61 -1.28 5.24
CA ILE A 79 -6.34 -1.94 5.55
C ILE A 79 -6.55 -3.03 6.61
N LEU A 80 -5.99 -4.22 6.40
CA LEU A 80 -6.07 -5.29 7.39
C LEU A 80 -5.31 -4.91 8.69
N SER A 81 -5.87 -5.31 9.82
CA SER A 81 -5.21 -5.25 11.12
C SER A 81 -3.86 -5.96 11.07
N THR A 82 -2.94 -5.51 11.91
CA THR A 82 -1.53 -5.88 11.98
C THR A 82 -0.66 -5.47 10.80
N SER A 83 -1.24 -4.91 9.71
CA SER A 83 -0.44 -4.33 8.63
C SER A 83 0.35 -3.12 9.15
N THR A 84 1.60 -3.00 8.72
CA THR A 84 2.46 -1.85 9.03
C THR A 84 2.79 -1.07 7.77
N VAL A 85 2.88 0.24 7.91
CA VAL A 85 3.25 1.16 6.84
C VAL A 85 4.37 2.06 7.36
N LEU A 86 5.52 1.94 6.71
CA LEU A 86 6.68 2.77 6.93
C LEU A 86 6.64 3.96 5.98
N PHE A 87 6.88 5.16 6.51
CA PHE A 87 7.15 6.39 5.78
C PHE A 87 8.60 6.79 6.03
N ASN A 88 9.37 7.04 4.96
CA ASN A 88 10.79 7.36 5.03
C ASN A 88 11.13 8.59 4.18
N SER A 89 12.00 9.45 4.69
CA SER A 89 12.66 10.52 3.94
C SER A 89 13.59 10.03 2.84
N GLU A 90 14.09 8.80 2.96
CA GLU A 90 15.09 8.22 2.06
C GLU A 90 14.52 7.17 1.10
N GLU A 91 15.05 7.14 -0.13
CA GLU A 91 14.58 6.23 -1.19
C GLU A 91 14.87 4.74 -0.91
N ASP A 92 15.87 4.43 -0.09
CA ASP A 92 16.25 3.05 0.23
C ASP A 92 15.26 2.35 1.18
N CYS A 93 14.29 3.10 1.74
CA CYS A 93 13.25 2.59 2.65
C CYS A 93 13.76 1.92 3.94
N GLY A 94 15.07 1.76 4.11
CA GLY A 94 15.74 1.15 5.25
C GLY A 94 16.72 2.08 5.96
N ALA A 95 17.04 3.22 5.34
CA ALA A 95 17.86 4.24 5.96
C ALA A 95 17.13 4.85 7.17
N THR A 96 17.91 5.25 8.15
CA THR A 96 17.47 5.97 9.36
C THR A 96 18.10 7.36 9.38
N ASP A 97 18.24 7.98 8.21
CA ASP A 97 18.68 9.37 8.09
C ASP A 97 17.44 10.28 8.03
N ASP A 98 17.56 11.54 8.43
CA ASP A 98 16.45 12.50 8.55
C ASP A 98 15.30 12.01 9.48
N TRP A 99 14.32 11.26 8.95
CA TRP A 99 13.17 10.78 9.69
C TRP A 99 12.56 9.47 9.15
N VAL A 100 12.01 8.67 10.07
CA VAL A 100 11.29 7.43 9.77
C VAL A 100 10.11 7.28 10.73
N PHE A 101 8.92 7.07 10.17
CA PHE A 101 7.72 6.72 10.94
C PHE A 101 7.17 5.37 10.50
N ILE A 102 6.72 4.56 11.45
CA ILE A 102 5.96 3.34 11.15
C ILE A 102 4.65 3.39 11.89
N VAL A 103 3.54 3.29 11.14
CA VAL A 103 2.21 3.14 11.70
C VAL A 103 1.70 1.72 11.51
N LYS A 104 0.91 1.23 12.46
CA LYS A 104 0.33 -0.11 12.47
C LYS A 104 -1.19 -0.03 12.54
N ALA A 105 -1.86 -0.68 11.61
CA ALA A 105 -3.31 -0.91 11.71
C ALA A 105 -3.58 -1.88 12.87
N ILE A 106 -4.43 -1.50 13.81
CA ILE A 106 -4.77 -2.33 14.99
C ILE A 106 -6.25 -2.73 15.03
N LYS A 107 -7.02 -2.30 14.02
CA LYS A 107 -8.44 -2.62 13.86
C LYS A 107 -8.67 -3.33 12.52
N GLN A 108 -9.62 -4.27 12.47
CA GLN A 108 -9.95 -5.03 11.27
C GLN A 108 -11.35 -4.63 10.75
N PRO A 109 -11.47 -3.99 9.57
CA PRO A 109 -10.42 -3.26 8.84
C PRO A 109 -10.18 -1.85 9.43
N THR A 110 -9.04 -1.26 9.09
CA THR A 110 -8.71 0.15 9.40
C THR A 110 -8.96 1.02 8.17
N THR A 111 -9.84 2.01 8.35
CA THR A 111 -10.08 3.11 7.41
C THR A 111 -9.98 4.42 8.17
N THR A 112 -9.27 5.41 7.61
CA THR A 112 -9.01 6.70 8.27
C THR A 112 -9.55 7.86 7.45
N GLY A 113 -9.55 9.06 8.05
CA GLY A 113 -9.49 10.32 7.30
C GLY A 113 -8.11 10.54 6.68
N TRP A 114 -7.91 11.70 6.07
CA TRP A 114 -6.57 12.17 5.71
C TRP A 114 -5.79 12.54 6.96
N LEU A 115 -4.59 11.99 7.09
CA LEU A 115 -3.67 12.21 8.20
C LEU A 115 -2.40 12.86 7.66
N SER A 116 -1.83 13.78 8.44
CA SER A 116 -0.59 14.49 8.12
C SER A 116 0.61 13.65 8.58
N ILE A 117 1.57 13.40 7.68
CA ILE A 117 2.84 12.76 8.04
C ILE A 117 3.63 13.65 9.02
N PRO A 118 3.76 14.98 8.80
CA PRO A 118 4.39 15.87 9.78
C PRO A 118 3.79 15.82 11.19
N GLU A 119 2.48 15.60 11.32
CA GLU A 119 1.85 15.54 12.64
C GLU A 119 2.24 14.29 13.43
N LEU A 120 2.73 13.24 12.78
CA LEU A 120 3.25 12.04 13.45
C LEU A 120 4.44 12.34 14.36
N ASP A 121 5.19 13.40 14.08
CA ASP A 121 6.34 13.83 14.89
C ASP A 121 5.93 14.36 16.27
N GLY A 122 4.69 14.82 16.41
CA GLY A 122 4.12 15.23 17.69
C GLY A 122 3.71 14.07 18.62
N HIS A 123 3.83 12.83 18.14
CA HIS A 123 3.42 11.62 18.84
C HIS A 123 4.62 10.78 19.31
N ARG A 124 4.37 9.91 20.30
CA ARG A 124 5.34 8.93 20.80
C ARG A 124 5.00 7.54 20.29
N GLU A 125 6.00 6.67 20.28
CA GLU A 125 5.77 5.24 20.04
C GLU A 125 4.74 4.69 21.05
N GLY A 126 3.75 3.95 20.54
CA GLY A 126 2.59 3.46 21.28
C GLY A 126 1.36 4.36 21.24
N ASP A 127 1.47 5.60 20.75
CA ASP A 127 0.32 6.51 20.66
C ASP A 127 -0.66 6.07 19.56
N ILE A 128 -1.95 6.24 19.84
CA ILE A 128 -3.02 6.10 18.86
C ILE A 128 -3.15 7.41 18.08
N VAL A 129 -2.62 7.45 16.86
CA VAL A 129 -2.60 8.64 16.00
C VAL A 129 -3.93 8.85 15.24
N ALA A 130 -4.72 7.78 15.10
CA ALA A 130 -6.08 7.84 14.60
C ALA A 130 -6.87 6.59 15.07
N PRO A 131 -8.21 6.58 15.05
CA PRO A 131 -8.98 5.40 15.39
C PRO A 131 -8.55 4.14 14.61
N GLY A 132 -7.93 3.18 15.29
CA GLY A 132 -7.44 1.94 14.69
C GLY A 132 -6.04 2.02 14.06
N LEU A 133 -5.28 3.09 14.34
CA LEU A 133 -3.91 3.29 13.86
C LEU A 133 -2.99 3.71 15.01
N GLU A 134 -1.93 2.93 15.23
CA GLU A 134 -0.91 3.13 16.27
C GLU A 134 0.41 3.55 15.64
N LEU A 135 1.14 4.50 16.22
CA LEU A 135 2.53 4.79 15.85
C LEU A 135 3.46 3.80 16.56
N VAL A 136 4.14 2.93 15.82
CA VAL A 136 4.99 1.86 16.38
C VAL A 136 6.48 2.11 16.19
N LYS A 137 6.85 3.10 15.38
CA LYS A 137 8.22 3.61 15.31
C LYS A 137 8.21 5.11 15.09
N HIS A 138 9.00 5.81 15.88
CA HIS A 138 9.29 7.23 15.73
C HIS A 138 10.80 7.43 15.66
N TYR A 139 11.25 8.07 14.60
CA TYR A 139 12.61 8.54 14.47
C TYR A 139 12.58 9.84 13.68
N ASN A 140 13.16 10.90 14.24
CA ASN A 140 13.35 12.18 13.58
C ASN A 140 14.55 12.85 14.24
N ASP A 141 15.67 12.95 13.53
CA ASP A 141 16.90 13.58 14.02
C ASP A 141 17.04 14.99 13.44
N HIS A 142 16.75 15.15 12.16
CA HIS A 142 16.81 16.43 11.45
C HIS A 142 15.95 16.41 10.18
N GLY A 143 15.94 17.53 9.47
CA GLY A 143 15.25 17.66 8.20
C GLY A 143 13.82 18.19 8.30
N ASN A 144 13.24 18.45 7.14
CA ASN A 144 11.83 18.86 7.02
C ASN A 144 10.99 17.62 6.73
N ILE A 145 9.88 17.42 7.42
CA ILE A 145 9.00 16.26 7.15
C ILE A 145 8.05 16.55 5.97
N LYS A 146 7.55 17.78 5.90
CA LYS A 146 6.52 18.15 4.93
C LYS A 146 7.06 18.08 3.50
N GLY A 147 6.43 17.27 2.65
CA GLY A 147 6.84 17.12 1.26
C GLY A 147 8.24 16.51 1.13
N LYS A 148 8.63 15.61 2.02
CA LYS A 148 9.92 14.91 1.98
C LYS A 148 9.80 13.39 1.95
N LEU A 149 8.62 12.86 1.70
CA LEU A 149 8.43 11.42 1.58
C LEU A 149 9.11 10.90 0.31
N SER A 150 10.11 10.02 0.50
CA SER A 150 10.83 9.36 -0.61
C SER A 150 10.58 7.87 -0.70
N CYS A 151 10.17 7.21 0.40
CA CYS A 151 9.73 5.83 0.34
C CYS A 151 8.56 5.49 1.27
N VAL A 152 7.69 4.60 0.78
CA VAL A 152 6.72 3.86 1.59
C VAL A 152 7.04 2.37 1.55
N ARG A 153 7.13 1.69 2.70
CA ARG A 153 7.16 0.21 2.75
C ARG A 153 5.91 -0.30 3.44
N ILE A 154 5.22 -1.23 2.79
CA ILE A 154 3.97 -1.82 3.32
C ILE A 154 4.23 -3.28 3.61
N THR A 155 3.91 -3.70 4.83
CA THR A 155 3.93 -5.12 5.23
C THR A 155 2.53 -5.50 5.66
N ALA A 156 1.91 -6.45 4.95
CA ALA A 156 0.57 -6.95 5.26
C ALA A 156 0.62 -8.42 5.66
N PRO A 157 -0.22 -8.85 6.62
CA PRO A 157 -0.30 -10.25 6.98
C PRO A 157 -0.82 -11.09 5.81
N TYR A 158 -0.47 -12.37 5.79
CA TYR A 158 -1.16 -13.33 4.95
C TYR A 158 -2.61 -13.48 5.41
N LYS A 159 -3.55 -13.64 4.46
CA LYS A 159 -4.92 -14.04 4.78
C LYS A 159 -5.05 -15.54 4.46
N PRO A 160 -5.13 -16.42 5.47
CA PRO A 160 -5.30 -17.85 5.27
C PRO A 160 -6.62 -18.21 4.59
#